data_AF-A0A3D2UV43-F1
#
_entry.id   AF-A0A3D2UV43-F1
#
_cell.length_a   1.000
_cell.length_b   1.000
_cell.length_c   1.000
_cell.angle_alpha   90.00
_cell.angle_beta   90.00
_cell.angle_gamma   90.00
#
_symmetry.space_group_name_H-M   'P 1'
#
loop_
_entity.id
_entity.type
_entity.pdbx_description
1 polymer ?
#
loop_
_entity_poly.entity_id
_entity_poly.type
_entity_poly.pdbx_seq_one_letter_code
_entity_poly.pdbx_strand_id
1 'polypeptide(L)'
;DDKELEEFMPELELEWTDDAQTRMKNVPFFVRKSVVRGIEQYAKDKSLAVVDDAVVSRARQEREGAAMEMIQKKREAEKLAAADGKPVQRQYVSFTFYKLDPVFRRLPKEERERGMKEFIDVLEEYDNSLDMILLCYSMVGLRGDVDILIWRICYSMEEFQKMTTRLLQTGLGAYLNTPYSYLSMTKRSMYMDFINPEHEEDRTHIIPGKAKYLFIYPFVKTREWYLLTQFTRQGIMDEHIYIGNKYPTVKLNTTYSFGIDDYEFVVAFESD
;
A
#
# COMPACT_ATOMS: atom_id res chain seq x y z
N ASP A 1 14.05 -24.53 -1.82
CA ASP A 1 12.96 -25.51 -1.97
C ASP A 1 11.84 -25.09 -1.01
N ASP A 2 10.58 -25.02 -1.42
CA ASP A 2 9.50 -24.43 -0.59
C ASP A 2 9.30 -25.18 0.73
N LYS A 3 9.59 -26.49 0.74
CA LYS A 3 9.54 -27.34 1.94
C LYS A 3 10.65 -27.03 2.96
N GLU A 4 11.84 -26.66 2.50
CA GLU A 4 12.95 -26.27 3.39
C GLU A 4 12.64 -24.97 4.13
N LEU A 5 11.90 -24.06 3.50
CA LEU A 5 11.45 -22.82 4.12
C LEU A 5 10.35 -23.07 5.16
N GLU A 6 9.43 -24.00 4.93
CA GLU A 6 8.39 -24.35 5.90
C GLU A 6 8.96 -24.99 7.18
N GLU A 7 10.05 -25.75 7.07
CA GLU A 7 10.73 -26.37 8.23
C GLU A 7 11.71 -25.42 8.96
N PHE A 8 12.02 -24.26 8.38
CA PHE A 8 13.01 -23.31 8.91
C PHE A 8 12.65 -22.78 10.31
N MET A 9 13.48 -23.07 11.31
CA MET A 9 13.37 -22.47 12.64
C MET A 9 14.40 -21.36 12.82
N PRO A 10 14.01 -20.19 13.37
CA PRO A 10 14.96 -19.15 13.74
C PRO A 10 15.87 -19.63 14.87
N GLU A 11 17.05 -19.01 15.02
CA GLU A 11 17.89 -19.22 16.20
C GLU A 11 17.11 -18.90 17.48
N LEU A 12 17.20 -19.80 18.45
CA LEU A 12 16.55 -19.70 19.77
C LEU A 12 17.60 -19.24 20.78
N GLU A 13 17.32 -18.14 21.48
CA GLU A 13 18.19 -17.61 22.54
C GLU A 13 17.93 -18.26 23.90
N LEU A 14 16.76 -18.89 24.07
CA LEU A 14 16.37 -19.64 25.26
C LEU A 14 16.18 -21.14 24.96
N GLU A 15 16.04 -21.94 26.00
CA GLU A 15 15.72 -23.36 25.87
C GLU A 15 14.22 -23.53 25.58
N TRP A 16 13.85 -24.30 24.55
CA TRP A 16 12.46 -24.55 24.16
C TRP A 16 12.14 -26.04 24.21
N THR A 17 10.98 -26.41 24.74
CA THR A 17 10.52 -27.80 24.69
C THR A 17 10.13 -28.21 23.26
N ASP A 18 10.22 -29.51 22.95
CA ASP A 18 9.89 -30.05 21.63
C ASP A 18 8.46 -29.72 21.18
N ASP A 19 7.51 -29.73 22.12
CA ASP A 19 6.11 -29.37 21.88
C ASP A 19 5.98 -27.88 21.48
N ALA A 20 6.69 -26.99 22.18
CA ALA A 20 6.70 -25.56 21.89
C ALA A 20 7.34 -25.26 20.52
N GLN A 21 8.44 -25.95 20.17
CA GLN A 21 9.06 -25.84 18.86
C GLN A 21 8.16 -26.36 17.74
N THR A 22 7.48 -27.50 17.96
CA THR A 22 6.53 -28.07 17.00
C THR A 22 5.38 -27.11 16.72
N ARG A 23 4.90 -26.39 17.75
CA ARG A 23 3.88 -25.36 17.58
C ARG A 23 4.36 -24.18 16.74
N MET A 24 5.64 -23.81 16.82
CA MET A 24 6.21 -22.76 15.96
C MET A 24 6.28 -23.18 14.49
N LYS A 25 6.37 -24.47 14.18
CA LYS A 25 6.31 -24.95 12.78
C LYS A 25 4.95 -24.68 12.12
N ASN A 26 3.87 -24.60 12.90
CA ASN A 26 2.55 -24.20 12.40
C ASN A 26 2.41 -22.68 12.16
N VAL A 27 3.36 -21.89 12.64
CA VAL A 27 3.44 -20.46 12.34
C VAL A 27 4.12 -20.32 10.97
N PRO A 28 3.55 -19.54 10.02
CA PRO A 28 4.15 -19.33 8.72
C PRO A 28 5.62 -18.87 8.84
N PHE A 29 6.51 -19.44 8.02
CA PHE A 29 7.95 -19.32 8.21
C PHE A 29 8.44 -17.87 8.27
N PHE A 30 7.84 -16.98 7.46
CA PHE A 30 8.20 -15.57 7.43
C PHE A 30 7.99 -14.93 8.82
N VAL A 31 6.81 -15.05 9.42
CA VAL A 31 6.57 -14.46 10.76
C VAL A 31 7.19 -15.18 11.93
N ARG A 32 7.66 -16.42 11.74
CA ARG A 32 8.13 -17.29 12.81
C ARG A 32 9.23 -16.64 13.65
N LYS A 33 10.16 -15.92 13.01
CA LYS A 33 11.25 -15.18 13.69
C LYS A 33 10.72 -14.11 14.65
N SER A 34 9.74 -13.31 14.23
CA SER A 34 9.14 -12.26 15.06
C SER A 34 8.37 -12.84 16.25
N VAL A 35 7.63 -13.92 16.01
CA VAL A 35 6.86 -14.63 17.04
C VAL A 35 7.79 -15.23 18.09
N VAL A 36 8.85 -15.94 17.69
CA VAL A 36 9.87 -16.49 18.60
C VAL A 36 10.51 -15.39 19.44
N ARG A 37 11.00 -14.32 18.81
CA ARG A 37 11.60 -13.18 19.54
C ARG A 37 10.64 -12.59 20.58
N GLY A 38 9.36 -12.51 20.23
CA GLY A 38 8.32 -12.02 21.13
C GLY A 38 8.08 -12.90 22.34
N ILE A 39 8.08 -14.22 22.14
CA ILE A 39 7.89 -15.22 23.21
C ILE A 39 9.13 -15.27 24.11
N GLU A 40 10.33 -15.21 23.54
CA GLU A 40 11.57 -15.19 24.33
C GLU A 40 11.69 -13.93 25.16
N GLN A 41 11.30 -12.77 24.61
CA GLN A 41 11.25 -11.53 25.39
C GLN A 41 10.28 -11.67 26.57
N TYR A 42 9.09 -12.23 26.34
CA TYR A 42 8.14 -12.51 27.41
C TYR A 42 8.73 -13.42 28.49
N ALA A 43 9.40 -14.50 28.08
CA ALA A 43 10.02 -15.44 29.01
C ALA A 43 11.12 -14.74 29.84
N LYS A 44 11.98 -13.93 29.21
CA LYS A 44 12.99 -13.10 29.88
C LYS A 44 12.36 -12.13 30.88
N ASP A 45 11.30 -11.42 30.49
CA ASP A 45 10.61 -10.45 31.34
C ASP A 45 9.96 -11.11 32.57
N LYS A 46 9.53 -12.37 32.45
CA LYS A 46 8.98 -13.16 33.55
C LYS A 46 10.03 -14.05 34.25
N SER A 47 11.32 -13.89 33.92
CA SER A 47 12.44 -14.68 34.45
C SER A 47 12.26 -16.19 34.28
N LEU A 48 11.70 -16.62 33.15
CA LEU A 48 11.50 -18.02 32.79
C LEU A 48 12.68 -18.50 31.93
N ALA A 49 13.35 -19.57 32.37
CA ALA A 49 14.53 -20.13 31.69
C ALA A 49 14.17 -21.04 30.50
N VAL A 50 13.00 -21.68 30.55
CA VAL A 50 12.52 -22.63 29.54
C VAL A 50 11.19 -22.16 28.97
N VAL A 51 11.07 -22.19 27.65
CA VAL A 51 9.85 -21.90 26.89
C VAL A 51 9.11 -23.21 26.62
N ASP A 52 8.08 -23.46 27.44
CA ASP A 52 7.13 -24.56 27.24
C ASP A 52 5.84 -24.09 26.52
N ASP A 53 4.96 -25.03 26.18
CA ASP A 53 3.71 -24.70 25.47
C ASP A 53 2.78 -23.75 26.27
N ALA A 54 2.85 -23.80 27.60
CA ALA A 54 2.09 -22.92 28.47
C ALA A 54 2.65 -21.49 28.43
N VAL A 55 3.96 -21.33 28.38
CA VAL A 55 4.66 -20.05 28.19
C VAL A 55 4.26 -19.46 26.84
N VAL A 56 4.30 -20.24 25.75
CA VAL A 56 3.86 -19.81 24.41
C VAL A 56 2.42 -19.31 24.45
N SER A 57 1.52 -20.06 25.09
CA SER A 57 0.10 -19.69 25.22
C SER A 57 -0.11 -18.40 26.02
N ARG A 58 0.57 -18.24 27.17
CA ARG A 58 0.47 -17.04 28.01
C ARG A 58 1.07 -15.82 27.33
N ALA A 59 2.24 -15.96 26.72
CA ALA A 59 2.90 -14.88 25.98
C ALA A 59 2.01 -14.34 24.86
N ARG A 60 1.35 -15.25 24.13
CA ARG A 60 0.38 -14.90 23.09
C ARG A 60 -0.84 -14.18 23.66
N GLN A 61 -1.47 -14.71 24.70
CA GLN A 61 -2.66 -14.11 25.31
C GLN A 61 -2.39 -12.71 25.88
N GLU A 62 -1.27 -12.51 26.59
CA GLU A 62 -0.90 -11.22 27.17
C GLU A 62 -0.64 -10.17 26.07
N ARG A 63 0.09 -10.55 25.01
CA ARG A 63 0.32 -9.68 23.85
C ARG A 63 -0.96 -9.38 23.07
N GLU A 64 -1.81 -10.37 22.83
CA GLU A 64 -3.11 -10.19 22.18
C GLU A 64 -4.00 -9.23 23.00
N GLY A 65 -4.02 -9.37 24.33
CA GLY A 65 -4.75 -8.49 25.24
C GLY A 65 -4.23 -7.05 25.22
N ALA A 66 -2.91 -6.86 25.36
CA ALA A 66 -2.28 -5.55 25.32
C ALA A 66 -2.49 -4.83 23.98
N ALA A 67 -2.39 -5.56 22.86
CA ALA A 67 -2.66 -5.02 21.53
C ALA A 67 -4.12 -4.58 21.37
N MET A 68 -5.08 -5.37 21.88
CA MET A 68 -6.50 -4.99 21.87
C MET A 68 -6.76 -3.74 22.71
N GLU A 69 -6.14 -3.62 23.88
CA GLU A 69 -6.28 -2.43 24.74
C GLU A 69 -5.71 -1.17 24.06
N MET A 70 -4.53 -1.27 23.42
CA MET A 70 -3.94 -0.16 22.67
C MET A 70 -4.82 0.28 21.49
N ILE A 71 -5.38 -0.67 20.73
CA ILE A 71 -6.30 -0.36 19.62
C ILE A 71 -7.55 0.35 20.13
N GLN A 72 -8.09 -0.09 21.27
CA GLN A 72 -9.26 0.54 21.86
C GLN A 72 -8.96 1.97 22.29
N LYS A 73 -7.82 2.21 22.93
CA LYS A 73 -7.34 3.56 23.25
C LYS A 73 -7.14 4.42 22.00
N LYS A 74 -6.55 3.88 20.92
CA LYS A 74 -6.37 4.59 19.64
C LYS A 74 -7.72 4.96 19.02
N ARG A 75 -8.67 4.02 18.99
CA ARG A 75 -10.04 4.28 18.49
C ARG A 75 -10.79 5.31 19.33
N GLU A 76 -10.62 5.30 20.64
CA GLU A 76 -11.20 6.33 21.52
C GLU A 76 -10.56 7.69 21.27
N ALA A 77 -9.22 7.76 21.18
CA ALA A 77 -8.51 8.99 20.83
C ALA A 77 -8.93 9.51 19.44
N GLU A 78 -9.13 8.64 18.45
CA GLU A 78 -9.65 9.02 17.13
C GLU A 78 -11.08 9.51 17.19
N LYS A 79 -11.96 8.88 17.99
CA LYS A 79 -13.33 9.38 18.21
C LYS A 79 -13.33 10.73 18.90
N LEU A 80 -12.45 10.95 19.87
CA LEU A 80 -12.25 12.23 20.55
C LEU A 80 -11.70 13.30 19.61
N ALA A 81 -10.74 12.96 18.75
CA ALA A 81 -10.21 13.87 17.72
C ALA A 81 -11.25 14.18 16.63
N ALA A 82 -12.11 13.21 16.28
CA ALA A 82 -13.22 13.42 15.36
C ALA A 82 -14.36 14.24 15.99
N ALA A 83 -14.50 14.21 17.32
CA ALA A 83 -15.44 15.05 18.05
C ALA A 83 -15.06 16.55 18.01
N ASP A 84 -13.80 16.88 17.68
CA ASP A 84 -13.32 18.24 17.41
C ASP A 84 -13.78 18.77 16.02
N GLY A 85 -14.63 18.02 15.32
CA GLY A 85 -15.45 18.49 14.20
C GLY A 85 -14.75 18.66 12.85
N LYS A 86 -13.42 18.43 12.76
CA LYS A 86 -12.70 18.48 11.48
C LYS A 86 -12.59 17.07 10.87
N PRO A 87 -13.34 16.74 9.81
CA PRO A 87 -13.17 15.47 9.12
C PRO A 87 -11.76 15.39 8.55
N VAL A 88 -11.07 14.26 8.74
CA VAL A 88 -9.79 13.98 8.08
C VAL A 88 -10.06 13.90 6.59
N GLN A 89 -9.67 14.94 5.85
CA GLN A 89 -9.86 15.03 4.42
C GLN A 89 -8.94 14.01 3.73
N ARG A 90 -9.53 13.10 2.97
CA ARG A 90 -8.79 12.05 2.25
C ARG A 90 -8.55 12.48 0.82
N GLN A 91 -7.39 12.15 0.30
CA GLN A 91 -7.11 12.29 -1.12
C GLN A 91 -7.63 11.05 -1.85
N TYR A 92 -8.38 11.27 -2.92
CA TYR A 92 -8.62 10.26 -3.93
C TYR A 92 -7.42 10.20 -4.86
N VAL A 93 -7.11 9.00 -5.30
CA VAL A 93 -5.91 8.70 -6.11
C VAL A 93 -6.33 7.81 -7.26
N SER A 94 -6.00 8.23 -8.47
CA SER A 94 -6.29 7.51 -9.69
C SER A 94 -5.01 7.28 -10.49
N PHE A 95 -4.81 6.05 -10.94
CA PHE A 95 -3.77 5.66 -11.89
C PHE A 95 -4.46 5.19 -13.17
N THR A 96 -4.40 6.00 -14.22
CA THR A 96 -5.06 5.69 -15.49
C THR A 96 -4.03 5.44 -16.56
N PHE A 97 -4.17 4.31 -17.24
CA PHE A 97 -3.27 3.90 -18.31
C PHE A 97 -3.99 4.02 -19.64
N TYR A 98 -3.31 4.62 -20.60
CA TYR A 98 -3.84 4.79 -21.94
C TYR A 98 -2.98 4.07 -22.98
N LYS A 99 -3.66 3.48 -23.96
CA LYS A 99 -3.04 2.96 -25.17
C LYS A 99 -3.47 3.81 -26.35
N LEU A 100 -2.51 4.32 -27.11
CA LEU A 100 -2.79 5.09 -28.31
C LEU A 100 -3.03 4.15 -29.49
N ASP A 101 -4.15 4.32 -30.18
CA ASP A 101 -4.44 3.58 -31.41
C ASP A 101 -3.36 3.87 -32.48
N PRO A 102 -2.72 2.85 -33.08
CA PRO A 102 -1.75 3.02 -34.15
C PRO A 102 -2.26 3.84 -35.36
N VAL A 103 -3.57 3.93 -35.57
CA VAL A 103 -4.18 4.80 -36.61
C VAL A 103 -3.77 6.25 -36.42
N PHE A 104 -3.69 6.75 -35.17
CA PHE A 104 -3.30 8.14 -34.91
C PHE A 104 -1.95 8.50 -35.52
N ARG A 105 -0.99 7.56 -35.49
CA ARG A 105 0.35 7.77 -36.05
C ARG A 105 0.35 7.94 -37.56
N ARG A 106 -0.69 7.46 -38.25
CA ARG A 106 -0.84 7.51 -39.72
C ARG A 106 -1.63 8.72 -40.21
N LEU A 107 -2.19 9.52 -39.31
CA LEU A 107 -2.89 10.76 -39.66
C LEU A 107 -1.94 11.80 -40.26
N PRO A 108 -2.45 12.78 -41.04
CA PRO A 108 -1.70 13.93 -41.47
C PRO A 108 -0.99 14.62 -40.30
N LYS A 109 0.23 15.14 -40.55
CA LYS A 109 1.07 15.76 -39.52
C LYS A 109 0.33 16.87 -38.76
N GLU A 110 -0.35 17.76 -39.48
CA GLU A 110 -1.10 18.88 -38.90
C GLU A 110 -2.23 18.43 -37.97
N GLU A 111 -2.94 17.35 -38.30
CA GLU A 111 -3.99 16.80 -37.45
C GLU A 111 -3.44 16.18 -36.16
N ARG A 112 -2.33 15.45 -36.27
CA ARG A 112 -1.64 14.89 -35.09
C ARG A 112 -1.15 16.01 -34.18
N GLU A 113 -0.51 17.03 -34.73
CA GLU A 113 0.02 18.16 -33.97
C GLU A 113 -1.10 18.94 -33.26
N ARG A 114 -2.21 19.20 -33.95
CA ARG A 114 -3.39 19.83 -33.34
C ARG A 114 -3.97 18.98 -32.20
N GLY A 115 -4.20 17.68 -32.43
CA GLY A 115 -4.76 16.79 -31.41
C GLY A 115 -3.84 16.60 -30.19
N MET A 116 -2.53 16.51 -30.41
CA MET A 116 -1.54 16.48 -29.32
C MET A 116 -1.55 17.79 -28.53
N LYS A 117 -1.61 18.94 -29.21
CA LYS A 117 -1.66 20.25 -28.56
C LYS A 117 -2.91 20.38 -27.69
N GLU A 118 -4.09 20.07 -28.23
CA GLU A 118 -5.35 20.12 -27.47
C GLU A 118 -5.29 19.24 -26.20
N PHE A 119 -4.69 18.04 -26.31
CA PHE A 119 -4.53 17.13 -25.18
C PHE A 119 -3.56 17.67 -24.12
N ILE A 120 -2.42 18.22 -24.55
CA ILE A 120 -1.43 18.84 -23.66
C ILE A 120 -2.03 20.07 -22.97
N ASP A 121 -2.73 20.93 -23.70
CA ASP A 121 -3.35 22.15 -23.16
C ASP A 121 -4.34 21.80 -22.02
N VAL A 122 -5.11 20.70 -22.15
CA VAL A 122 -5.97 20.22 -21.06
C VAL A 122 -5.13 19.74 -19.87
N LEU A 123 -4.06 18.97 -20.09
CA LEU A 123 -3.20 18.51 -18.99
C LEU A 123 -2.56 19.69 -18.24
N GLU A 124 -2.01 20.67 -18.97
CA GLU A 124 -1.39 21.86 -18.40
C GLU A 124 -2.38 22.70 -17.59
N GLU A 125 -3.64 22.79 -17.99
CA GLU A 125 -4.67 23.48 -17.20
C GLU A 125 -4.89 22.82 -15.83
N TYR A 126 -4.93 21.49 -15.79
CA TYR A 126 -5.09 20.75 -14.53
C TYR A 126 -3.80 20.72 -13.70
N ASP A 127 -2.62 20.71 -14.34
CA ASP A 127 -1.32 20.79 -13.65
C ASP A 127 -1.12 22.15 -12.96
N ASN A 128 -1.63 23.24 -13.57
CA ASN A 128 -1.61 24.58 -12.98
C ASN A 128 -2.73 24.82 -11.95
N SER A 129 -3.64 23.85 -11.76
CA SER A 129 -4.70 23.94 -10.76
C SER A 129 -4.19 23.55 -9.36
N LEU A 130 -4.74 24.17 -8.32
CA LEU A 130 -4.48 23.76 -6.93
C LEU A 130 -5.33 22.56 -6.49
N ASP A 131 -6.32 22.17 -7.30
CA ASP A 131 -7.31 21.14 -6.95
C ASP A 131 -6.83 19.71 -7.24
N MET A 132 -5.82 19.55 -8.10
CA MET A 132 -5.31 18.25 -8.54
C MET A 132 -3.79 18.26 -8.65
N ILE A 133 -3.16 17.22 -8.13
CA ILE A 133 -1.77 16.90 -8.44
C ILE A 133 -1.78 15.91 -9.62
N LEU A 134 -1.03 16.23 -10.67
CA LEU A 134 -1.02 15.50 -11.92
C LEU A 134 0.42 15.10 -12.30
N LEU A 135 0.65 13.82 -12.59
CA LEU A 135 1.93 13.33 -13.10
C LEU A 135 1.70 12.42 -14.29
N CYS A 136 2.50 12.60 -15.33
CA CYS A 136 2.46 11.77 -16.53
C CYS A 136 3.76 10.98 -16.67
N TYR A 137 3.65 9.68 -16.91
CA TYR A 137 4.78 8.78 -17.13
C TYR A 137 4.66 8.10 -18.49
N SER A 138 5.80 7.91 -19.15
CA SER A 138 5.89 7.14 -20.39
C SER A 138 6.00 5.65 -20.09
N MET A 139 5.17 4.85 -20.75
CA MET A 139 5.24 3.38 -20.72
C MET A 139 5.87 2.80 -21.99
N VAL A 140 6.23 3.67 -22.94
CA VAL A 140 6.81 3.29 -24.24
C VAL A 140 8.12 2.54 -24.03
N GLY A 141 8.20 1.34 -24.60
CA GLY A 141 9.38 0.46 -24.50
C GLY A 141 9.43 -0.41 -23.25
N LEU A 142 8.51 -0.22 -22.29
CA LEU A 142 8.41 -1.05 -21.09
C LEU A 142 7.30 -2.09 -21.19
N ARG A 143 6.15 -1.72 -21.77
CA ARG A 143 4.99 -2.59 -21.96
C ARG A 143 4.38 -2.44 -23.34
N GLY A 144 3.74 -3.50 -23.83
CA GLY A 144 3.06 -3.49 -25.15
C GLY A 144 1.62 -2.99 -25.09
N ASP A 145 0.96 -3.14 -23.95
CA ASP A 145 -0.47 -2.93 -23.75
C ASP A 145 -0.84 -1.48 -23.35
N VAL A 146 0.12 -0.64 -22.97
CA VAL A 146 -0.09 0.74 -22.56
C VAL A 146 1.07 1.64 -23.03
N ASP A 147 0.79 2.91 -23.31
CA ASP A 147 1.80 3.89 -23.77
C ASP A 147 1.97 5.06 -22.79
N ILE A 148 0.89 5.46 -22.10
CA ILE A 148 0.86 6.62 -21.19
C ILE A 148 0.27 6.18 -19.85
N LEU A 149 0.87 6.61 -18.75
CA LEU A 149 0.28 6.56 -17.42
C LEU A 149 0.04 7.98 -16.93
N ILE A 150 -1.17 8.25 -16.44
CA ILE A 150 -1.52 9.48 -15.74
C ILE A 150 -1.85 9.15 -14.29
N TRP A 151 -1.06 9.69 -13.36
CA TRP A 151 -1.28 9.62 -11.92
C TRP A 151 -1.92 10.93 -11.44
N ARG A 152 -3.10 10.83 -10.83
CA ARG A 152 -3.93 11.96 -10.43
C ARG A 152 -4.29 11.84 -8.96
N ILE A 153 -4.13 12.92 -8.21
CA ILE A 153 -4.46 12.97 -6.79
C ILE A 153 -5.28 14.24 -6.54
N CYS A 154 -6.47 14.11 -5.95
CA CYS A 154 -7.33 15.25 -5.66
C CYS A 154 -8.27 14.97 -4.48
N TYR A 155 -9.04 15.97 -4.05
CA TYR A 155 -10.01 15.82 -2.97
C TYR A 155 -11.46 15.59 -3.45
N SER A 156 -11.72 15.67 -4.76
CA SER A 156 -13.05 15.46 -5.37
C SER A 156 -12.97 14.46 -6.51
N MET A 157 -13.71 13.36 -6.40
CA MET A 157 -13.72 12.31 -7.42
C MET A 157 -14.29 12.80 -8.76
N GLU A 158 -15.19 13.78 -8.72
CA GLU A 158 -15.81 14.40 -9.89
C GLU A 158 -14.77 15.07 -10.81
N GLU A 159 -13.66 15.57 -10.25
CA GLU A 159 -12.59 16.17 -11.05
C GLU A 159 -11.91 15.14 -11.97
N PHE A 160 -11.78 13.88 -11.54
CA PHE A 160 -11.27 12.83 -12.41
C PHE A 160 -12.20 12.60 -13.61
N GLN A 161 -13.52 12.61 -13.39
CA GLN A 161 -14.49 12.43 -14.46
C GLN A 161 -14.47 13.62 -15.43
N LYS A 162 -14.48 14.85 -14.92
CA LYS A 162 -14.43 16.08 -15.72
C LYS A 162 -13.17 16.12 -16.58
N MET A 163 -12.00 15.90 -15.97
CA MET A 163 -10.73 15.88 -16.66
C MET A 163 -10.71 14.80 -17.76
N THR A 164 -11.11 13.57 -17.43
CA THR A 164 -11.13 12.46 -18.40
C THR A 164 -12.06 12.76 -19.56
N THR A 165 -13.24 13.32 -19.30
CA THR A 165 -14.21 13.70 -20.34
C THR A 165 -13.60 14.72 -21.31
N ARG A 166 -12.93 15.75 -20.77
CA ARG A 166 -12.25 16.77 -21.58
C ARG A 166 -11.10 16.18 -22.40
N LEU A 167 -10.26 15.34 -21.80
CA LEU A 167 -9.18 14.66 -22.50
C LEU A 167 -9.71 13.83 -23.67
N LEU A 168 -10.78 13.06 -23.48
CA LEU A 168 -11.37 12.22 -24.53
C LEU A 168 -12.07 13.01 -25.65
N GLN A 169 -12.41 14.28 -25.42
CA GLN A 169 -12.97 15.18 -26.44
C GLN A 169 -11.91 15.81 -27.36
N THR A 170 -10.62 15.68 -27.02
CA THR A 170 -9.51 16.21 -27.84
C THR A 170 -9.27 15.34 -29.07
N GLY A 171 -8.59 15.90 -30.08
CA GLY A 171 -8.22 15.15 -31.28
C GLY A 171 -7.35 13.92 -31.02
N LEU A 172 -6.48 13.94 -30.00
CA LEU A 172 -5.72 12.75 -29.58
C LEU A 172 -6.56 11.80 -28.72
N GLY A 173 -7.39 12.35 -27.83
CA GLY A 173 -8.26 11.58 -26.93
C GLY A 173 -9.21 10.64 -27.64
N ALA A 174 -9.69 11.02 -28.83
CA ALA A 174 -10.52 10.17 -29.69
C ALA A 174 -9.85 8.85 -30.10
N TYR A 175 -8.53 8.74 -29.99
CA TYR A 175 -7.74 7.55 -30.33
C TYR A 175 -7.13 6.87 -29.10
N LEU A 176 -7.53 7.26 -27.89
CA LEU A 176 -7.08 6.63 -26.66
C LEU A 176 -8.03 5.53 -26.23
N ASN A 177 -7.48 4.34 -25.98
CA ASN A 177 -8.12 3.31 -25.20
C ASN A 177 -7.62 3.39 -23.75
N THR A 178 -8.43 2.95 -22.80
CA THR A 178 -8.07 2.90 -21.37
C THR A 178 -8.01 1.45 -20.89
N PRO A 179 -6.89 0.72 -21.07
CA PRO A 179 -6.81 -0.69 -20.69
C PRO A 179 -6.92 -0.92 -19.19
N TYR A 180 -6.40 0.02 -18.38
CA TYR A 180 -6.43 -0.06 -16.92
C TYR A 180 -6.73 1.30 -16.30
N SER A 181 -7.51 1.29 -15.22
CA SER A 181 -7.79 2.44 -14.38
C SER A 181 -7.94 1.94 -12.96
N TYR A 182 -7.05 2.36 -12.06
CA TYR A 182 -7.12 2.00 -10.65
C TYR A 182 -7.55 3.21 -9.82
N LEU A 183 -8.61 3.04 -9.04
CA LEU A 183 -9.14 4.05 -8.13
C LEU A 183 -8.87 3.64 -6.68
N SER A 184 -8.37 4.58 -5.90
CA SER A 184 -8.02 4.36 -4.50
C SER A 184 -8.11 5.67 -3.70
N MET A 185 -7.92 5.59 -2.39
CA MET A 185 -7.87 6.77 -1.51
C MET A 185 -6.80 6.62 -0.43
N THR A 186 -6.32 7.74 0.10
CA THR A 186 -5.49 7.74 1.30
C THR A 186 -6.32 7.35 2.51
N LYS A 187 -5.74 6.55 3.40
CA LYS A 187 -6.37 6.11 4.64
C LYS A 187 -5.26 5.84 5.66
N ARG A 188 -5.54 6.14 6.92
CA ARG A 188 -4.65 5.74 8.02
C ARG A 188 -4.52 4.21 8.06
N SER A 189 -3.30 3.74 8.30
CA SER A 189 -3.02 2.32 8.45
C SER A 189 -3.81 1.72 9.61
N MET A 190 -4.31 0.50 9.42
CA MET A 190 -4.89 -0.30 10.51
C MET A 190 -3.81 -1.01 11.36
N TYR A 191 -2.58 -1.03 10.87
CA TYR A 191 -1.43 -1.66 11.53
C TYR A 191 -0.48 -0.59 12.03
N MET A 192 0.00 -0.77 13.26
CA MET A 192 0.92 0.16 13.90
C MET A 192 2.34 -0.04 13.41
N ASP A 193 3.03 1.04 13.05
CA ASP A 193 4.48 1.01 12.85
C ASP A 193 5.18 1.34 14.18
N PHE A 194 5.63 0.30 14.89
CA PHE A 194 6.34 0.48 16.15
C PHE A 194 7.78 0.96 15.99
N ILE A 195 8.35 0.86 14.79
CA ILE A 195 9.73 1.27 14.50
C ILE A 195 9.75 2.78 14.24
N ASN A 196 8.73 3.28 13.54
CA ASN A 196 8.58 4.71 13.28
C ASN A 196 7.12 5.15 13.40
N PRO A 197 6.64 5.47 14.61
CA PRO A 197 5.25 5.86 14.84
C PRO A 197 4.83 7.14 14.08
N GLU A 198 5.77 8.06 13.86
CA GLU A 198 5.51 9.33 13.16
C GLU A 198 5.28 9.14 11.64
N HIS A 199 5.81 8.05 11.06
CA HIS A 199 5.59 7.72 9.64
C HIS A 199 4.12 7.47 9.28
N GLU A 200 3.24 7.20 10.24
CA GLU A 200 1.80 7.02 9.98
C GLU A 200 1.08 8.32 9.59
N GLU A 201 1.49 9.47 10.15
CA GLU A 201 0.81 10.75 9.92
C GLU A 201 1.04 11.24 8.48
N ASP A 202 2.22 10.98 7.93
CA ASP A 202 2.63 11.36 6.57
C ASP A 202 1.84 10.61 5.47
N ARG A 203 1.24 9.45 5.78
CA ARG A 203 0.53 8.60 4.79
C ARG A 203 -0.90 9.07 4.46
N THR A 204 -1.39 10.12 5.11
CA THR A 204 -2.70 10.70 4.80
C THR A 204 -2.66 11.69 3.64
N HIS A 205 -1.47 12.18 3.30
CA HIS A 205 -1.23 13.15 2.24
C HIS A 205 -0.05 12.71 1.36
N ILE A 206 -0.29 12.46 0.09
CA ILE A 206 0.73 12.02 -0.86
C ILE A 206 1.46 13.23 -1.45
N ILE A 207 2.79 13.18 -1.43
CA ILE A 207 3.68 14.15 -2.08
C ILE A 207 4.39 13.44 -3.24
N PRO A 208 3.82 13.33 -4.44
CA PRO A 208 4.41 12.53 -5.52
C PRO A 208 5.61 13.23 -6.19
N GLY A 209 6.26 12.54 -7.14
CA GLY A 209 7.21 13.13 -8.08
C GLY A 209 8.62 13.30 -7.53
N LYS A 210 9.01 12.52 -6.51
CA LYS A 210 10.33 12.65 -5.87
C LYS A 210 11.41 11.80 -6.53
N ALA A 211 11.05 10.88 -7.42
CA ALA A 211 11.99 10.01 -8.13
C ALA A 211 11.58 9.79 -9.59
N LYS A 212 12.51 9.26 -10.39
CA LYS A 212 12.35 9.15 -11.85
C LYS A 212 11.40 8.03 -12.29
N TYR A 213 11.46 6.87 -11.65
CA TYR A 213 10.70 5.68 -12.02
C TYR A 213 9.57 5.40 -11.02
N LEU A 214 8.48 4.84 -11.54
CA LEU A 214 7.27 4.52 -10.78
C LEU A 214 6.88 3.06 -11.04
N PHE A 215 6.67 2.30 -9.96
CA PHE A 215 6.21 0.91 -10.00
C PHE A 215 4.86 0.82 -9.31
N ILE A 216 3.84 0.36 -10.03
CA ILE A 216 2.47 0.26 -9.50
C ILE A 216 2.05 -1.20 -9.46
N TYR A 217 1.56 -1.64 -8.31
CA TYR A 217 1.06 -2.99 -8.10
C TYR A 217 -0.24 -2.94 -7.29
N PRO A 218 -1.40 -3.13 -7.95
CA PRO A 218 -2.67 -3.34 -7.27
C PRO A 218 -2.80 -4.79 -6.82
N PHE A 219 -3.38 -5.03 -5.64
CA PHE A 219 -3.56 -6.40 -5.16
C PHE A 219 -4.73 -6.55 -4.19
N VAL A 220 -5.11 -7.82 -4.00
CA VAL A 220 -6.09 -8.28 -3.02
C VAL A 220 -5.40 -9.23 -2.04
N LYS A 221 -5.77 -9.19 -0.77
CA LYS A 221 -5.37 -10.21 0.19
C LYS A 221 -6.16 -11.49 -0.06
N THR A 222 -5.56 -12.64 0.26
CA THR A 222 -6.26 -13.91 0.16
C THR A 222 -7.31 -14.05 1.27
N ARG A 223 -8.22 -15.01 1.15
CA ARG A 223 -9.27 -15.22 2.18
C ARG A 223 -8.67 -15.60 3.53
N GLU A 224 -7.60 -16.39 3.52
CA GLU A 224 -6.89 -16.85 4.71
C GLU A 224 -6.39 -15.66 5.55
N TRP A 225 -5.95 -14.57 4.91
CA TRP A 225 -5.57 -13.34 5.60
C TRP A 225 -6.67 -12.83 6.53
N TYR A 226 -7.93 -12.88 6.07
CA TYR A 226 -9.07 -12.40 6.84
C TYR A 226 -9.51 -13.34 7.97
N LEU A 227 -9.08 -14.60 7.92
CA LEU A 227 -9.30 -15.57 8.99
C LEU A 227 -8.26 -15.44 10.12
N LEU A 228 -7.15 -14.72 9.87
CA LEU A 228 -6.14 -14.46 10.87
C LEU A 228 -6.62 -13.45 11.91
N THR A 229 -6.24 -13.68 13.16
CA THR A 229 -6.46 -12.70 14.23
C THR A 229 -5.72 -11.40 13.91
N GLN A 230 -6.21 -10.28 14.44
CA GLN A 230 -5.56 -8.99 14.26
C GLN A 230 -4.09 -9.02 14.72
N PHE A 231 -3.80 -9.72 15.81
CA PHE A 231 -2.45 -9.87 16.35
C PHE A 231 -1.53 -10.60 15.36
N THR A 232 -1.98 -11.72 14.79
CA THR A 232 -1.19 -12.43 13.78
C THR A 232 -0.95 -11.55 12.55
N ARG A 233 -1.97 -10.81 12.08
CA ARG A 233 -1.79 -9.87 10.97
C ARG A 233 -0.81 -8.75 11.30
N GLN A 234 -0.86 -8.19 12.51
CA GLN A 234 0.10 -7.19 12.97
C GLN A 234 1.54 -7.75 12.97
N GLY A 235 1.76 -8.96 13.47
CA GLY A 235 3.09 -9.59 13.45
C GLY A 235 3.63 -9.79 12.02
N ILE A 236 2.77 -10.15 11.06
CA ILE A 236 3.14 -10.23 9.63
C ILE A 236 3.52 -8.85 9.09
N MET A 237 2.73 -7.82 9.44
CA MET A 237 3.01 -6.46 9.00
C MET A 237 4.26 -5.86 9.63
N ASP A 238 4.57 -6.18 10.90
CA ASP A 238 5.78 -5.73 11.58
C ASP A 238 7.04 -6.21 10.84
N GLU A 239 7.05 -7.47 10.40
CA GLU A 239 8.14 -8.01 9.60
C GLU A 239 8.23 -7.36 8.22
N HIS A 240 7.08 -7.20 7.54
CA HIS A 240 7.00 -6.52 6.26
C HIS A 240 7.57 -5.08 6.33
N ILE A 241 7.19 -4.33 7.38
CA ILE A 241 7.69 -2.97 7.65
C ILE A 241 9.19 -3.01 7.94
N TYR A 242 9.65 -3.94 8.78
CA TYR A 242 11.07 -4.10 9.10
C TYR A 242 11.92 -4.35 7.85
N ILE A 243 11.44 -5.19 6.91
CA ILE A 243 12.13 -5.44 5.65
C ILE A 243 12.09 -4.18 4.77
N GLY A 244 10.94 -3.53 4.65
CA GLY A 244 10.78 -2.31 3.84
C GLY A 244 11.72 -1.18 4.28
N ASN A 245 11.90 -1.00 5.59
CA ASN A 245 12.80 0.00 6.17
C ASN A 245 14.28 -0.20 5.82
N LYS A 246 14.68 -1.37 5.28
CA LYS A 246 16.04 -1.60 4.77
C LYS A 246 16.29 -0.93 3.41
N TYR A 247 15.25 -0.43 2.75
CA TYR A 247 15.31 0.17 1.41
C TYR A 247 14.83 1.64 1.42
N PRO A 248 15.53 2.56 2.12
CA PRO A 248 15.09 3.94 2.29
C PRO A 248 15.08 4.76 0.99
N THR A 249 15.76 4.30 -0.07
CA THR A 249 15.76 4.93 -1.40
C THR A 249 14.50 4.65 -2.22
N VAL A 250 13.62 3.77 -1.72
CA VAL A 250 12.35 3.44 -2.37
C VAL A 250 11.23 4.10 -1.57
N LYS A 251 10.61 5.12 -2.17
CA LYS A 251 9.48 5.79 -1.54
C LYS A 251 8.20 5.00 -1.80
N LEU A 252 7.45 4.73 -0.74
CA LEU A 252 6.20 3.98 -0.77
C LEU A 252 4.98 4.91 -0.70
N ASN A 253 4.04 4.76 -1.63
CA ASN A 253 2.73 5.40 -1.61
C ASN A 253 1.66 4.28 -1.59
N THR A 254 1.12 3.98 -0.42
CA THR A 254 0.07 2.96 -0.24
C THR A 254 -1.30 3.60 -0.18
N THR A 255 -2.20 3.22 -1.08
CA THR A 255 -3.59 3.66 -1.11
C THR A 255 -4.56 2.49 -1.06
N TYR A 256 -5.81 2.77 -0.66
CA TYR A 256 -6.82 1.76 -0.35
C TYR A 256 -7.97 1.86 -1.35
N SER A 257 -8.39 0.72 -1.90
CA SER A 257 -9.43 0.64 -2.92
C SER A 257 -10.60 -0.28 -2.54
N PHE A 258 -10.54 -0.92 -1.36
CA PHE A 258 -11.59 -1.80 -0.88
C PHE A 258 -12.97 -1.11 -0.89
N GLY A 259 -13.90 -1.66 -1.68
CA GLY A 259 -15.27 -1.18 -1.82
C GLY A 259 -15.49 -0.06 -2.84
N ILE A 260 -14.43 0.45 -3.49
CA ILE A 260 -14.52 1.45 -4.57
C ILE A 260 -13.90 0.96 -5.89
N ASP A 261 -13.13 -0.13 -5.86
CA ASP A 261 -12.57 -0.81 -7.03
C ASP A 261 -12.45 -2.32 -6.73
N ASP A 262 -12.07 -3.14 -7.72
CA ASP A 262 -11.94 -4.60 -7.61
C ASP A 262 -10.74 -5.04 -6.75
N TYR A 263 -9.79 -4.13 -6.51
CA TYR A 263 -8.61 -4.35 -5.67
C TYR A 263 -8.84 -3.88 -4.24
N GLU A 264 -7.99 -4.31 -3.32
CA GLU A 264 -8.04 -3.84 -1.93
C GLU A 264 -7.05 -2.70 -1.66
N PHE A 265 -5.90 -2.78 -2.32
CA PHE A 265 -4.82 -1.81 -2.23
C PHE A 265 -4.29 -1.52 -3.63
N VAL A 266 -3.85 -0.28 -3.81
CA VAL A 266 -2.97 0.10 -4.91
C VAL A 266 -1.69 0.61 -4.27
N VAL A 267 -0.56 -0.02 -4.59
CA VAL A 267 0.73 0.38 -4.05
C VAL A 267 1.60 0.91 -5.16
N ALA A 268 2.08 2.14 -4.99
CA ALA A 268 2.97 2.82 -5.91
C ALA A 268 4.32 3.10 -5.25
N PHE A 269 5.41 2.67 -5.88
CA PHE A 269 6.77 2.89 -5.42
C PHE A 269 7.50 3.84 -6.35
N GLU A 270 8.17 4.85 -5.80
CA GLU A 270 9.03 5.79 -6.53
C GLU A 270 10.50 5.49 -6.25
N SER A 271 11.34 5.37 -7.28
CA SER A 271 12.81 5.19 -7.17
C SER A 271 13.56 5.65 -8.43
N ASP A 272 14.90 5.65 -8.38
CA ASP A 272 15.81 6.19 -9.41
C ASP A 272 16.47 5.15 -10.32
#